data_AF-A0A2A4FQW3-F1
#
_entry.id   AF-A0A2A4FQW3-F1
#
_cell.length_a   1.000
_cell.length_b   1.000
_cell.length_c   1.000
_cell.angle_alpha   90.00
_cell.angle_beta   90.00
_cell.angle_gamma   90.00
#
_symmetry.space_group_name_H-M   'P 1'
#
loop_
_entity.id
_entity.type
_entity.pdbx_description
1 polymer ?
#
loop_
_entity_poly.entity_id
_entity_poly.type
_entity_poly.pdbx_seq_one_letter_code
_entity_poly.pdbx_strand_id
1 'polypeptide(L)'
;MARFRLHEDAPKWFKNISGEPFKTDFDQYYFCLMAGFASGRSNETAATVEKTDTFPEDYKEASRFLIGLLVMAELRNAGIDLSERDAVRDMFKRLVKPDSSNQLTDWGMRRLNAYASGGYDYLVEQREQKPQSNEELLRDYPQLIERAIAGNVAS
;
A
#
# COMPACT_ATOMS: atom_id res chain seq x y z
N MET A 1 -3.53 7.69 -18.02
CA MET A 1 -2.54 6.91 -17.24
C MET A 1 -3.03 6.87 -15.80
N ALA A 2 -3.21 5.69 -15.23
CA ALA A 2 -3.51 5.56 -13.81
C ALA A 2 -2.30 6.00 -12.96
N ARG A 3 -2.56 6.72 -11.87
CA ARG A 3 -1.56 7.38 -11.02
C ARG A 3 -1.60 6.81 -9.61
N PHE A 4 -0.50 6.96 -8.87
CA PHE A 4 -0.48 6.75 -7.43
C PHE A 4 -1.34 7.82 -6.77
N ARG A 5 -2.26 7.40 -5.92
CA ARG A 5 -3.22 8.27 -5.22
C ARG A 5 -3.24 7.90 -3.75
N LEU A 6 -3.12 8.90 -2.90
CA LEU A 6 -3.10 8.74 -1.45
C LEU A 6 -4.40 9.27 -0.86
N HIS A 7 -4.85 8.70 0.26
CA HIS A 7 -5.97 9.24 1.04
C HIS A 7 -5.78 10.75 1.30
N GLU A 8 -6.83 11.55 1.12
CA GLU A 8 -6.74 13.01 1.14
C GLU A 8 -6.25 13.59 2.48
N ASP A 9 -6.59 12.94 3.59
CA ASP A 9 -6.15 13.33 4.93
C ASP A 9 -4.75 12.84 5.33
N ALA A 10 -4.14 11.93 4.56
CA ALA A 10 -2.84 11.37 4.91
C ALA A 10 -1.74 12.45 5.04
N PRO A 11 -1.60 13.43 4.11
CA PRO A 11 -0.60 14.49 4.28
C PRO A 11 -0.73 15.27 5.60
N LYS A 12 -1.97 15.52 6.05
CA LYS A 12 -2.24 16.20 7.33
C LYS A 12 -1.90 15.33 8.54
N TRP A 13 -2.09 14.02 8.41
CA TRP A 13 -1.74 13.04 9.43
C TRP A 13 -0.21 12.87 9.55
N PHE A 14 0.50 12.78 8.43
CA PHE A 14 1.96 12.70 8.37
C PHE A 14 2.67 14.06 8.46
N LYS A 15 1.99 15.16 8.79
CA LYS A 15 2.57 16.53 8.69
C LYS A 15 3.85 16.76 9.49
N ASN A 16 4.08 15.97 10.54
CA ASN A 16 5.26 16.07 11.41
C ASN A 16 6.36 15.06 11.00
N ILE A 17 6.13 14.32 9.91
CA ILE A 17 7.00 13.27 9.39
C ILE A 17 7.63 13.79 8.11
N SER A 18 8.90 14.19 8.19
CA SER A 18 9.62 14.85 7.10
C SER A 18 11.11 14.86 7.36
N GLY A 19 11.92 14.98 6.32
CA GLY A 19 13.38 14.92 6.45
C GLY A 19 13.84 13.52 6.82
N GLU A 20 15.15 13.35 7.05
CA GLU A 20 15.74 12.00 7.20
C GLU A 20 15.03 11.15 8.28
N PRO A 21 14.68 9.89 7.97
CA PRO A 21 14.97 9.15 6.73
C PRO A 21 13.92 9.29 5.60
N PHE A 22 12.89 10.13 5.77
CA PHE A 22 11.82 10.36 4.79
C PHE A 22 12.23 11.41 3.75
N LYS A 23 12.45 10.95 2.53
CA LYS A 23 13.03 11.72 1.43
C LYS A 23 11.99 12.13 0.40
N THR A 24 10.86 11.45 0.34
CA THR A 24 9.84 11.66 -0.70
C THR A 24 8.43 11.63 -0.14
N ASP A 25 7.51 12.34 -0.79
CA ASP A 25 6.08 12.23 -0.50
C ASP A 25 5.52 10.81 -0.73
N PHE A 26 6.25 9.98 -1.47
CA PHE A 26 5.91 8.57 -1.68
C PHE A 26 6.14 7.72 -0.43
N ASP A 27 6.96 8.15 0.52
CA ASP A 27 7.18 7.43 1.78
C ASP A 27 5.86 7.27 2.54
N GLN A 28 5.05 8.34 2.59
CA GLN A 28 3.71 8.30 3.19
C GLN A 28 2.80 7.28 2.49
N TYR A 29 2.86 7.23 1.15
CA TYR A 29 2.13 6.24 0.37
C TYR A 29 2.60 4.83 0.68
N TYR A 30 3.91 4.61 0.79
CA TYR A 30 4.50 3.32 1.12
C TYR A 30 4.07 2.82 2.51
N PHE A 31 4.10 3.66 3.55
CA PHE A 31 3.61 3.27 4.88
C PHE A 31 2.13 2.89 4.85
N CYS A 32 1.31 3.67 4.16
CA CYS A 32 -0.10 3.35 4.03
C CYS A 32 -0.31 2.04 3.25
N LEU A 33 0.41 1.84 2.14
CA LEU A 33 0.31 0.64 1.33
C LEU A 33 0.70 -0.63 2.10
N MET A 34 1.83 -0.60 2.81
CA MET A 34 2.30 -1.73 3.60
C MET A 34 1.33 -2.06 4.74
N ALA A 35 0.77 -1.05 5.41
CA ALA A 35 -0.29 -1.23 6.40
C ALA A 35 -1.56 -1.86 5.80
N GLY A 36 -1.93 -1.48 4.58
CA GLY A 36 -3.07 -2.06 3.86
C GLY A 36 -2.85 -3.52 3.52
N PHE A 37 -1.66 -3.87 3.00
CA PHE A 37 -1.32 -5.28 2.73
C PHE A 37 -1.27 -6.13 4.00
N ALA A 38 -0.66 -5.59 5.06
CA ALA A 38 -0.51 -6.27 6.34
C ALA A 38 -1.87 -6.55 6.99
N SER A 39 -2.74 -5.54 7.06
CA SER A 39 -4.09 -5.65 7.64
C SER A 39 -5.12 -6.31 6.70
N GLY A 40 -4.80 -6.46 5.42
CA GLY A 40 -5.75 -6.92 4.39
C GLY A 40 -6.80 -5.86 4.01
N ARG A 41 -6.74 -4.64 4.56
CA ARG A 41 -7.75 -3.61 4.34
C ARG A 41 -7.52 -2.86 3.03
N SER A 42 -8.61 -2.66 2.29
CA SER A 42 -8.65 -1.79 1.12
C SER A 42 -9.88 -0.91 1.15
N ASN A 43 -9.76 0.33 0.66
CA ASN A 43 -10.85 1.30 0.57
C ASN A 43 -10.82 1.98 -0.80
N GLU A 44 -11.70 1.56 -1.70
CA GLU A 44 -11.79 2.12 -3.06
C GLU A 44 -12.59 3.42 -3.13
N THR A 45 -13.41 3.70 -2.12
CA THR A 45 -14.33 4.84 -2.08
C THR A 45 -13.74 6.07 -1.40
N ALA A 46 -12.55 5.94 -0.79
CA ALA A 46 -11.85 7.04 -0.16
C ALA A 46 -11.60 8.19 -1.14
N ALA A 47 -11.77 9.42 -0.66
CA ALA A 47 -11.29 10.60 -1.37
C ALA A 47 -9.76 10.58 -1.39
N THR A 48 -9.18 10.85 -2.56
CA THR A 48 -7.74 10.73 -2.78
C THR A 48 -7.15 11.89 -3.56
N VAL A 49 -5.90 12.19 -3.25
CA VAL A 49 -5.07 13.17 -3.95
C VAL A 49 -4.01 12.47 -4.79
N GLU A 50 -3.74 12.98 -5.98
CA GLU A 50 -2.72 12.44 -6.88
C GLU A 50 -1.32 12.74 -6.36
N LYS A 51 -0.39 11.79 -6.55
CA LYS A 51 1.01 11.92 -6.13
C LYS A 51 1.98 11.89 -7.31
N THR A 52 2.10 10.75 -7.97
CA THR A 52 3.00 10.54 -9.11
C THR A 52 2.40 9.50 -10.05
N ASP A 53 2.89 9.41 -11.28
CA ASP A 53 2.51 8.40 -12.27
C ASP A 53 3.52 7.23 -12.38
N THR A 54 4.65 7.33 -11.68
CA THR A 54 5.76 6.37 -11.69
C THR A 54 6.31 6.12 -10.29
N PHE A 55 6.90 4.94 -10.08
CA PHE A 55 7.67 4.68 -8.86
C PHE A 55 8.86 5.66 -8.80
N PRO A 56 9.07 6.38 -7.69
CA PRO A 56 10.29 7.16 -7.48
C PRO A 56 11.54 6.30 -7.57
N GLU A 57 12.69 6.91 -7.86
CA GLU A 57 13.97 6.20 -8.08
C GLU A 57 14.29 5.22 -6.93
N ASP A 58 14.19 5.68 -5.69
CA ASP A 58 14.46 4.91 -4.47
C ASP A 58 13.55 3.67 -4.32
N TYR A 59 12.41 3.65 -5.02
CA TYR A 59 11.43 2.56 -4.99
C TYR A 59 11.42 1.70 -6.25
N LYS A 60 12.23 2.03 -7.28
CA LYS A 60 12.26 1.25 -8.52
C LYS A 60 12.66 -0.20 -8.29
N GLU A 61 13.67 -0.45 -7.47
CA GLU A 61 14.10 -1.81 -7.13
C GLU A 61 13.02 -2.59 -6.36
N ALA A 62 12.32 -1.90 -5.45
CA ALA A 62 11.23 -2.46 -4.66
C ALA A 62 9.90 -2.61 -5.43
N SER A 63 9.75 -1.97 -6.60
CA SER A 63 8.48 -1.94 -7.35
C SER A 63 7.93 -3.34 -7.66
N ARG A 64 8.78 -4.27 -8.10
CA ARG A 64 8.39 -5.66 -8.39
C ARG A 64 7.92 -6.39 -7.14
N PHE A 65 8.54 -6.11 -6.00
CA PHE A 65 8.13 -6.67 -4.71
C PHE A 65 6.75 -6.15 -4.30
N LEU A 66 6.52 -4.83 -4.40
CA LEU A 66 5.20 -4.23 -4.11
C LEU A 66 4.09 -4.77 -5.02
N ILE A 67 4.39 -4.99 -6.31
CA ILE A 67 3.45 -5.62 -7.26
C ILE A 67 3.18 -7.08 -6.87
N GLY A 68 4.21 -7.82 -6.46
CA GLY A 68 4.05 -9.18 -5.95
C GLY A 68 3.14 -9.23 -4.72
N LEU A 69 3.31 -8.31 -3.77
CA LEU A 69 2.45 -8.18 -2.60
C LEU A 69 1.00 -7.85 -2.98
N LEU A 70 0.78 -6.98 -3.97
CA LEU A 70 -0.56 -6.70 -4.49
C LEU A 70 -1.23 -7.96 -5.03
N VAL A 71 -0.52 -8.75 -5.85
CA VAL A 71 -1.05 -10.01 -6.39
C VAL A 71 -1.41 -10.97 -5.26
N MET A 72 -0.53 -11.14 -4.28
CA MET A 72 -0.79 -12.00 -3.11
C MET A 72 -2.02 -11.54 -2.32
N ALA A 73 -2.17 -10.24 -2.10
CA ALA A 73 -3.31 -9.68 -1.39
C ALA A 73 -4.63 -9.93 -2.14
N GLU A 74 -4.64 -9.77 -3.46
CA GLU A 74 -5.83 -10.00 -4.29
C GLU A 74 -6.18 -11.48 -4.43
N LEU A 75 -5.19 -12.38 -4.51
CA LEU A 75 -5.44 -13.83 -4.51
C LEU A 75 -6.11 -14.27 -3.20
N ARG A 76 -5.57 -13.81 -2.07
CA ARG A 76 -6.17 -14.06 -0.75
C ARG A 76 -7.58 -13.51 -0.65
N ASN A 77 -7.80 -12.27 -1.09
CA ASN A 77 -9.13 -11.66 -1.09
C ASN A 77 -10.15 -12.39 -1.99
N ALA A 78 -9.68 -13.00 -3.07
CA ALA A 78 -10.50 -13.82 -3.96
C ALA A 78 -10.67 -15.28 -3.48
N GLY A 79 -10.00 -15.67 -2.39
CA GLY A 79 -10.00 -17.06 -1.92
C GLY A 79 -9.30 -18.03 -2.86
N ILE A 80 -8.37 -17.55 -3.69
CA ILE A 80 -7.62 -18.35 -4.67
C ILE A 80 -6.34 -18.88 -4.04
N ASP A 81 -6.13 -20.19 -4.10
CA ASP A 81 -4.92 -20.84 -3.62
C ASP A 81 -3.78 -20.76 -4.66
N LEU A 82 -2.54 -20.73 -4.18
CA LEU A 82 -1.35 -20.64 -5.05
C LEU A 82 -1.17 -21.87 -5.97
N SER A 83 -1.75 -23.01 -5.61
CA SER A 83 -1.76 -24.21 -6.46
C SER A 83 -2.68 -24.08 -7.67
N GLU A 84 -3.62 -23.14 -7.68
CA GLU A 84 -4.56 -22.86 -8.77
C GLU A 84 -3.88 -22.04 -9.89
N ARG A 85 -2.91 -22.67 -10.57
CA ARG A 85 -2.02 -22.04 -11.55
C ARG A 85 -2.72 -21.14 -12.57
N ASP A 86 -3.85 -21.58 -13.13
CA ASP A 86 -4.58 -20.79 -14.13
C ASP A 86 -5.21 -19.53 -13.51
N ALA A 87 -5.84 -19.67 -12.34
CA ALA A 87 -6.44 -18.55 -11.62
C ALA A 87 -5.37 -17.54 -11.16
N VAL A 88 -4.22 -18.03 -10.67
CA VAL A 88 -3.06 -17.19 -10.32
C VAL A 88 -2.56 -16.41 -11.53
N ARG A 89 -2.38 -17.08 -12.67
CA ARG A 89 -1.94 -16.43 -13.91
C ARG A 89 -2.94 -15.36 -14.38
N ASP A 90 -4.23 -15.62 -14.26
CA ASP A 90 -5.26 -14.70 -14.69
C ASP A 90 -5.34 -13.47 -13.77
N MET A 91 -5.12 -13.65 -12.47
CA MET A 91 -4.96 -12.54 -11.52
C MET A 91 -3.75 -11.66 -11.91
N PHE A 92 -2.61 -12.28 -12.21
CA PHE A 92 -1.42 -11.55 -12.69
C PHE A 92 -1.73 -10.71 -13.93
N LYS A 93 -2.38 -11.29 -14.95
CA LYS A 93 -2.75 -10.57 -16.18
C LYS A 93 -3.71 -9.40 -15.91
N ARG A 94 -4.58 -9.54 -14.90
CA ARG A 94 -5.53 -8.50 -14.54
C ARG A 94 -4.86 -7.32 -13.84
N LEU A 95 -3.81 -7.56 -13.06
CA LEU A 95 -3.10 -6.54 -12.28
C LEU A 95 -1.91 -5.92 -13.01
N VAL A 96 -1.14 -6.72 -13.73
CA VAL A 96 0.20 -6.37 -14.20
C VAL A 96 0.20 -6.07 -15.70
N LYS A 97 0.81 -4.94 -16.08
CA LYS A 97 1.05 -4.54 -17.46
C LYS A 97 2.52 -4.12 -17.61
N PRO A 98 3.42 -5.02 -18.04
CA PRO A 98 4.87 -4.78 -18.05
C PRO A 98 5.29 -3.52 -18.81
N ASP A 99 4.60 -3.21 -19.92
CA ASP A 99 4.95 -2.09 -20.81
C ASP A 99 4.42 -0.73 -20.33
N SER A 100 3.82 -0.66 -19.14
CA SER A 100 3.34 0.59 -18.54
C SER A 100 4.40 1.22 -17.63
N SER A 101 4.33 2.53 -17.43
CA SER A 101 5.30 3.30 -16.63
C SER A 101 5.37 2.88 -15.15
N ASN A 102 4.32 2.25 -14.63
CA ASN A 102 4.22 1.72 -13.27
C ASN A 102 4.02 0.19 -13.23
N GLN A 103 4.19 -0.50 -14.36
CA GLN A 103 4.05 -1.95 -14.52
C GLN A 103 2.66 -2.52 -14.16
N LEU A 104 1.63 -1.69 -14.01
CA LEU A 104 0.28 -2.08 -13.60
C LEU A 104 -0.78 -1.73 -14.65
N THR A 105 -1.87 -2.49 -14.67
CA THR A 105 -3.09 -2.10 -15.40
C THR A 105 -3.81 -0.97 -14.64
N ASP A 106 -4.81 -0.34 -15.26
CA ASP A 106 -5.65 0.63 -14.55
C ASP A 106 -6.39 -0.03 -13.35
N TRP A 107 -6.75 -1.31 -13.48
CA TRP A 107 -7.33 -2.07 -12.37
C TRP A 107 -6.30 -2.35 -11.27
N GLY A 108 -5.07 -2.75 -11.64
CA GLY A 108 -3.96 -2.93 -10.70
C GLY A 108 -3.66 -1.66 -9.92
N MET A 109 -3.60 -0.51 -10.58
CA MET A 109 -3.41 0.78 -9.92
C MET A 109 -4.57 1.15 -9.00
N ARG A 110 -5.82 0.89 -9.41
CA ARG A 110 -7.00 1.09 -8.55
C ARG A 110 -6.89 0.26 -7.27
N ARG A 111 -6.54 -1.03 -7.38
CA ARG A 111 -6.40 -1.93 -6.22
C ARG A 111 -5.22 -1.53 -5.34
N LEU A 112 -4.07 -1.17 -5.91
CA LEU A 112 -2.91 -0.68 -5.15
C LEU A 112 -3.26 0.55 -4.31
N ASN A 113 -3.92 1.55 -4.93
CA ASN A 113 -4.37 2.74 -4.23
C ASN A 113 -5.45 2.43 -3.19
N ALA A 114 -6.31 1.46 -3.43
CA ALA A 114 -7.31 1.03 -2.46
C ALA A 114 -6.66 0.45 -1.20
N TYR A 115 -5.62 -0.38 -1.35
CA TYR A 115 -4.84 -0.87 -0.20
C TYR A 115 -4.11 0.28 0.52
N ALA A 116 -3.55 1.24 -0.21
CA ALA A 116 -2.97 2.43 0.42
C ALA A 116 -4.01 3.20 1.26
N SER A 117 -5.20 3.48 0.71
CA SER A 117 -6.27 4.14 1.48
C SER A 117 -6.75 3.31 2.67
N GLY A 118 -6.96 2.00 2.49
CA GLY A 118 -7.39 1.13 3.59
C GLY A 118 -6.33 0.98 4.68
N GLY A 119 -5.05 1.04 4.32
CA GLY A 119 -3.95 1.06 5.27
C GLY A 119 -3.81 2.39 6.01
N TYR A 120 -4.14 3.51 5.36
CA TYR A 120 -4.30 4.79 6.08
C TYR A 120 -5.40 4.68 7.14
N ASP A 121 -6.58 4.18 6.78
CA ASP A 121 -7.70 4.00 7.71
C ASP A 121 -7.27 3.14 8.91
N TYR A 122 -6.56 2.03 8.63
CA TYR A 122 -6.00 1.18 9.66
C TYR A 122 -5.01 1.92 10.59
N LEU A 123 -4.06 2.68 10.04
CA LEU A 123 -3.07 3.41 10.83
C LEU A 123 -3.71 4.44 11.75
N VAL A 124 -4.75 5.15 11.29
CA VAL A 124 -5.49 6.12 12.09
C VAL A 124 -6.26 5.42 13.22
N GLU A 125 -6.89 4.28 12.94
CA GLU A 125 -7.63 3.55 13.97
C GLU A 125 -6.72 2.93 15.04
N GLN A 126 -5.52 2.47 14.66
CA GLN A 126 -4.57 1.88 15.59
C GLN A 126 -3.81 2.91 16.44
N ARG A 127 -3.96 4.21 16.15
CA ARG A 127 -3.29 5.29 16.88
C ARG A 127 -4.29 6.34 17.34
N GLU A 128 -4.39 6.55 18.64
CA GLU A 128 -5.21 7.63 19.21
C GLU A 128 -4.78 9.02 18.72
N GLN A 129 -3.47 9.19 18.46
CA GLN A 129 -2.88 10.44 18.00
C GLN A 129 -1.96 10.18 16.80
N LYS A 130 -1.92 11.14 15.88
CA LYS A 130 -0.95 11.11 14.79
C LYS A 130 0.49 11.19 15.33
N PRO A 131 1.48 10.64 14.62
CA PRO A 131 2.86 10.67 15.07
C PRO A 131 3.39 12.11 15.14
N GLN A 132 4.18 12.40 16.18
CA GLN A 132 4.75 13.73 16.42
C GLN A 132 6.19 13.87 15.91
N SER A 133 6.87 12.76 15.62
CA SER A 133 8.21 12.78 15.04
C SER A 133 8.52 11.54 14.20
N ASN A 134 9.60 11.62 13.43
CA ASN A 134 10.14 10.52 12.63
C ASN A 134 10.46 9.30 13.51
N GLU A 135 11.09 9.52 14.66
CA GLU A 135 11.50 8.48 15.60
C GLU A 135 10.29 7.75 16.20
N GLU A 136 9.24 8.49 16.56
CA GLU A 136 8.01 7.89 17.09
C GLU A 136 7.32 7.01 16.04
N LEU A 137 7.26 7.46 14.79
CA LEU A 137 6.71 6.66 13.70
C LEU A 137 7.54 5.38 13.52
N LEU A 138 8.86 5.50 13.38
CA LEU A 138 9.75 4.37 13.09
C LEU A 138 9.85 3.36 14.22
N ARG A 139 9.72 3.79 15.48
CA ARG A 139 9.74 2.90 16.64
C ARG A 139 8.50 2.01 16.70
N ASP A 140 7.33 2.60 16.44
CA ASP A 140 6.05 1.95 16.74
C ASP A 140 5.41 1.32 15.48
N TYR A 141 5.75 1.80 14.29
CA TYR A 141 5.22 1.28 13.02
C TYR A 141 5.52 -0.21 12.78
N PRO A 142 6.74 -0.74 12.97
CA PRO A 142 7.02 -2.16 12.78
C PRO A 142 6.14 -3.07 13.65
N GLN A 143 5.96 -2.69 14.92
CA GLN A 143 5.12 -3.44 15.87
C GLN A 143 3.65 -3.45 15.44
N LEU A 144 3.17 -2.33 14.88
CA LEU A 144 1.81 -2.21 14.35
C LEU A 144 1.61 -3.13 13.14
N ILE A 145 2.60 -3.22 12.25
CA ILE A 145 2.57 -4.11 11.08
C ILE A 145 2.63 -5.58 11.49
N GLU A 146 3.48 -5.95 12.44
CA GLU A 146 3.55 -7.32 12.96
C GLU A 146 2.20 -7.77 13.55
N ARG A 147 1.55 -6.90 14.33
CA ARG A 147 0.19 -7.15 14.86
C ARG A 147 -0.85 -7.28 13.75
N ALA A 148 -0.76 -6.43 12.73
CA ALA A 148 -1.68 -6.48 11.58
C ALA A 148 -1.57 -7.81 10.85
N ILE A 149 -0.35 -8.28 10.58
CA ILE A 149 -0.08 -9.57 9.93
C ILE A 149 -0.62 -10.71 10.80
N ALA A 150 -0.32 -10.71 12.10
CA ALA A 150 -0.78 -11.75 13.02
C ALA A 150 -2.31 -11.83 13.09
N GLY A 151 -3.00 -10.68 13.12
CA GLY A 151 -4.47 -10.61 13.11
C GLY A 151 -5.08 -11.09 11.79
N ASN A 152 -4.47 -10.73 10.66
CA ASN A 152 -4.95 -11.07 9.32
C ASN A 152 -4.70 -12.54 8.92
N VAL A 153 -3.73 -13.22 9.55
CA VAL A 153 -3.51 -14.67 9.35
C VAL A 153 -4.44 -15.52 10.23
N ALA A 154 -4.96 -14.94 11.32
CA ALA A 154 -5.86 -15.63 12.25
C ALA A 154 -7.37 -15.51 11.89
N SER A 155 -7.71 -14.64 10.93
CA SER A 155 -9.06 -14.37 10.43
C SER A 155 -9.35 -15.09 9.11
#